data_AF-F3MC52-F1
#
_entry.id   AF-F3MC52-F1
#
_cell.length_a   1.000
_cell.length_b   1.000
_cell.length_c   1.000
_cell.angle_alpha   90.00
_cell.angle_beta   90.00
_cell.angle_gamma   90.00
#
_symmetry.space_group_name_H-M   'P 1'
#
loop_
_entity.id
_entity.type
_entity.pdbx_description
1 polymer ?
#
loop_
_entity_poly.entity_id
_entity_poly.type
_entity_poly.pdbx_seq_one_letter_code
_entity_poly.pdbx_strand_id
1 'polypeptide(L)'
;MAEYAHGDGASQVDFQDYVMEDEDAIFENVINRESEDPLTVVQSQIDMSLDLLVVAKWMEDEKWQGELKRRLAVMSQRRLRLQKQP
;
A
#
# COMPACT_ATOMS: atom_id res chain seq x y z
N MET A 1 12.53 -5.67 45.07
CA MET A 1 11.31 -6.48 45.16
C MET A 1 10.21 -5.63 44.56
N ALA A 2 9.94 -5.84 43.27
CA ALA A 2 8.91 -5.08 42.56
C ALA A 2 7.57 -5.76 42.85
N GLU A 3 6.71 -5.07 43.57
CA GLU A 3 5.34 -5.48 43.85
C GLU A 3 4.60 -5.65 42.52
N TYR A 4 4.18 -6.90 42.24
CA TYR A 4 3.28 -7.21 41.15
C TYR A 4 1.96 -6.47 41.37
N ALA A 5 1.59 -5.63 40.41
CA ALA A 5 0.26 -5.02 40.36
C ALA A 5 -0.79 -6.14 40.37
N HIS A 6 -1.66 -6.06 41.37
CA HIS A 6 -2.83 -6.89 41.58
C HIS A 6 -3.69 -6.91 40.31
N GLY A 7 -3.93 -8.11 39.77
CA GLY A 7 -4.66 -8.33 38.53
C GLY A 7 -6.08 -7.76 38.61
N ASP A 8 -6.32 -6.68 37.87
CA ASP A 8 -7.57 -5.92 37.91
C ASP A 8 -8.63 -6.52 36.98
N GLY A 9 -8.89 -7.83 37.10
CA GLY A 9 -10.04 -8.54 36.53
C GLY A 9 -10.35 -8.36 35.03
N ALA A 10 -9.49 -7.69 34.27
CA ALA A 10 -9.74 -7.34 32.89
C ALA A 10 -9.61 -8.61 32.06
N SER A 11 -10.67 -8.97 31.34
CA SER A 11 -10.58 -10.06 30.37
C SER A 11 -9.44 -9.73 29.43
N GLN A 12 -8.48 -10.64 29.29
CA GLN A 12 -7.46 -10.52 28.26
C GLN A 12 -8.19 -10.61 26.92
N VAL A 13 -8.51 -9.45 26.36
CA VAL A 13 -9.16 -9.35 25.05
C VAL A 13 -8.07 -9.64 24.03
N ASP A 14 -8.05 -10.86 23.51
CA ASP A 14 -7.29 -11.14 22.30
C ASP A 14 -8.05 -10.54 21.12
N PHE A 15 -7.43 -9.59 20.43
CA PHE A 15 -8.05 -8.95 19.28
C PHE A 15 -8.35 -9.96 18.16
N GLN A 16 -7.64 -11.09 18.12
CA GLN A 16 -7.89 -12.16 17.15
C GLN A 16 -9.27 -12.80 17.32
N ASP A 17 -9.83 -12.82 18.54
CA ASP A 17 -11.16 -13.39 18.81
C ASP A 17 -12.32 -12.53 18.25
N TYR A 18 -12.03 -11.32 17.77
CA TYR A 18 -13.01 -10.35 17.28
C TYR A 18 -12.84 -10.02 15.79
N VAL A 19 -11.79 -10.54 15.13
CA VAL A 19 -11.62 -10.41 13.68
C VAL A 19 -12.51 -11.46 13.01
N MET A 20 -13.71 -11.06 12.62
CA MET A 20 -14.67 -11.91 11.91
C MET A 20 -14.46 -11.95 10.40
N GLU A 21 -13.67 -11.02 9.86
CA GLU A 21 -13.39 -10.92 8.43
C GLU A 21 -12.15 -11.74 8.06
N ASP A 22 -12.22 -12.43 6.92
CA ASP A 22 -11.09 -13.15 6.35
C ASP A 22 -9.91 -12.17 6.16
N GLU A 23 -8.72 -12.51 6.68
CA GLU A 23 -7.52 -11.67 6.56
C GLU A 23 -7.26 -11.27 5.10
N ASP A 24 -7.57 -12.16 4.16
CA ASP A 24 -7.41 -11.88 2.73
C ASP A 24 -8.37 -10.80 2.20
N ALA A 25 -9.57 -10.68 2.77
CA ALA A 25 -10.56 -9.65 2.41
C ALA A 25 -10.10 -8.26 2.85
N ILE A 26 -9.40 -8.17 3.99
CA ILE A 26 -8.84 -6.91 4.49
C ILE A 26 -7.83 -6.31 3.49
N PHE A 27 -7.10 -7.17 2.77
CA PHE A 27 -6.11 -6.75 1.78
C PHE A 27 -6.63 -6.78 0.34
N GLU A 28 -7.92 -6.99 0.10
CA GLU A 28 -8.49 -7.09 -1.26
C GLU A 28 -8.26 -5.80 -2.07
N ASN A 29 -8.33 -4.64 -1.41
CA ASN A 29 -8.13 -3.34 -2.02
C ASN A 29 -6.68 -2.82 -1.89
N VAL A 30 -5.77 -3.62 -1.36
CA VAL A 30 -4.38 -3.20 -1.12
C VAL A 30 -3.55 -3.44 -2.38
N ILE A 31 -3.03 -2.34 -2.92
CA ILE A 31 -2.33 -2.27 -4.22
C ILE A 31 -0.90 -2.84 -4.15
N ASN A 32 -0.47 -3.33 -2.98
CA ASN A 32 0.88 -3.84 -2.75
C ASN A 32 0.93 -4.67 -1.46
N ARG A 33 1.16 -5.98 -1.57
CA ARG A 33 1.46 -6.86 -0.43
C ARG A 33 2.98 -7.05 -0.30
N GLU A 34 3.48 -7.19 0.93
CA GLU A 34 4.94 -7.39 1.17
C GLU A 34 5.51 -8.65 0.51
N SER A 35 4.65 -9.62 0.17
CA SER A 35 5.02 -10.87 -0.50
C SER A 35 5.17 -10.74 -2.02
N GLU A 36 4.77 -9.61 -2.61
CA GLU A 36 4.81 -9.43 -4.06
C GLU A 36 6.22 -9.07 -4.55
N ASP A 37 6.54 -9.51 -5.77
CA ASP A 37 7.79 -9.14 -6.42
C ASP A 37 7.87 -7.61 -6.58
N PRO A 38 8.91 -6.94 -6.04
CA PRO A 38 9.01 -5.48 -6.07
C PRO A 38 8.94 -4.87 -7.46
N LEU A 39 9.41 -5.59 -8.50
CA LEU A 39 9.35 -5.12 -9.88
C LEU A 39 7.90 -5.13 -10.40
N THR A 40 7.17 -6.20 -10.12
CA THR A 40 5.74 -6.37 -10.45
C THR A 40 4.87 -5.31 -9.78
N VAL A 41 5.13 -5.01 -8.50
CA VAL A 41 4.45 -3.94 -7.77
C VAL A 41 4.67 -2.59 -8.44
N VAL A 42 5.93 -2.26 -8.76
CA VAL A 42 6.26 -0.97 -9.37
C VAL A 42 5.67 -0.85 -10.78
N GLN A 43 5.61 -1.93 -11.55
CA GLN A 43 4.94 -1.96 -12.85
C GLN A 43 3.44 -1.66 -12.70
N SER A 44 2.76 -2.36 -11.80
CA SER A 44 1.32 -2.16 -11.54
C SER A 44 1.00 -0.72 -11.11
N GLN A 45 1.86 -0.11 -10.28
CA GLN A 45 1.69 1.30 -9.88
C GLN A 45 1.94 2.28 -11.03
N ILE A 46 2.82 1.95 -11.99
CA ILE A 46 3.04 2.77 -13.19
C ILE A 46 1.79 2.72 -14.06
N ASP A 47 1.26 1.52 -14.33
CA ASP A 47 0.09 1.33 -15.20
C ASP A 47 -1.13 2.04 -14.63
N MET A 48 -1.41 1.86 -13.34
CA MET A 48 -2.50 2.58 -12.66
C MET A 48 -2.31 4.10 -12.70
N SER A 49 -1.09 4.60 -12.54
CA SER A 49 -0.82 6.04 -12.61
C SER A 49 -1.02 6.60 -14.02
N LEU A 50 -0.78 5.79 -15.07
CA LEU A 50 -1.05 6.17 -16.46
C LEU A 50 -2.55 6.20 -16.73
N ASP A 51 -3.31 5.22 -16.24
CA ASP A 51 -4.78 5.18 -16.36
C ASP A 51 -5.42 6.40 -15.66
N LEU A 52 -4.99 6.69 -14.42
CA LEU A 52 -5.45 7.87 -13.70
C LEU A 52 -5.06 9.17 -14.41
N LEU A 53 -3.94 9.20 -15.12
CA LEU A 53 -3.53 10.38 -15.88
C LEU A 53 -4.45 10.61 -17.08
N VAL A 54 -4.98 9.55 -17.70
CA VAL A 54 -6.01 9.67 -18.74
C VAL A 54 -7.27 10.30 -18.16
N VAL A 55 -7.72 9.84 -16.99
CA VAL A 55 -8.89 10.41 -16.29
C VAL A 55 -8.66 11.87 -15.92
N ALA A 56 -7.51 12.20 -15.33
CA ALA A 56 -7.18 13.57 -14.93
C ALA A 56 -7.15 14.54 -16.13
N LYS A 57 -6.68 14.08 -17.30
CA LYS A 57 -6.74 14.86 -18.55
C LYS A 57 -8.16 15.06 -19.04
N TRP A 58 -9.00 14.03 -18.96
CA TRP A 58 -10.41 14.13 -19.35
C TRP A 58 -11.18 15.13 -18.46
N MET A 59 -10.81 15.23 -17.19
CA MET A 59 -11.38 16.20 -16.24
C MET A 59 -10.72 17.58 -16.30
N GLU A 60 -9.69 17.78 -17.13
CA GLU A 60 -8.88 19.01 -17.19
C GLU A 60 -8.24 19.41 -15.83
N ASP A 61 -7.98 18.45 -14.94
CA ASP A 61 -7.36 18.70 -13.64
C ASP A 61 -5.83 18.76 -13.76
N GLU A 62 -5.32 19.95 -14.09
CA GLU A 62 -3.88 20.20 -14.27
C GLU A 62 -3.04 19.92 -13.01
N LYS A 63 -3.60 20.14 -11.82
CA LYS A 63 -2.88 19.88 -10.56
C LYS A 63 -2.67 18.37 -10.41
N TRP A 64 -3.72 17.59 -10.58
CA TRP A 64 -3.67 16.15 -10.46
C TRP A 64 -2.80 15.51 -11.55
N GLN A 65 -2.91 16.00 -12.79
CA GLN A 65 -2.00 15.62 -13.87
C GLN A 65 -0.52 15.85 -13.49
N GLY A 66 -0.20 17.00 -12.88
CA GLY A 66 1.15 17.32 -12.42
C GLY A 66 1.64 16.38 -11.33
N GLU A 67 0.79 16.02 -10.38
CA GLU A 67 1.10 15.05 -9.31
C GLU A 67 1.36 13.64 -9.88
N LEU A 68 0.51 13.17 -10.80
CA LEU A 68 0.67 11.88 -11.47
C LEU A 68 1.95 11.81 -12.30
N LYS A 69 2.28 12.87 -13.05
CA LYS A 69 3.54 12.97 -13.80
C LYS A 69 4.77 12.87 -12.89
N ARG A 70 4.75 13.54 -11.71
CA ARG A 70 5.83 13.42 -10.72
C ARG A 70 5.94 12.00 -10.17
N ARG A 71 4.81 11.36 -9.85
CA ARG A 71 4.76 9.97 -9.39
C ARG A 71 5.35 9.02 -10.42
N LEU A 72 4.95 9.15 -11.68
CA LEU A 72 5.45 8.35 -12.81
C LEU A 72 6.96 8.49 -12.99
N ALA A 73 7.52 9.70 -12.83
CA ALA A 73 8.96 9.91 -12.91
C ALA A 73 9.72 9.13 -11.81
N VAL A 74 9.26 9.20 -10.57
CA VAL A 74 9.87 8.48 -9.43
C VAL A 74 9.76 6.96 -9.61
N MET A 75 8.59 6.46 -10.02
CA MET A 75 8.39 5.02 -10.21
C MET A 75 9.18 4.48 -11.40
N SER A 76 9.30 5.24 -12.49
CA SER A 76 10.13 4.86 -13.64
C SER A 76 11.61 4.73 -13.26
N GLN A 77 12.13 5.65 -12.45
CA GLN A 77 13.48 5.56 -11.89
C GLN A 77 13.63 4.37 -10.93
N ARG A 78 12.62 4.08 -10.10
CA ARG A 78 12.62 2.90 -9.22
C ARG A 78 12.64 1.60 -10.03
N ARG A 79 11.83 1.48 -11.07
CA ARG A 79 11.81 0.32 -11.98
C ARG A 79 13.18 0.06 -12.60
N LEU A 80 13.82 1.12 -13.11
CA LEU A 80 15.18 1.04 -13.68
C LEU A 80 16.23 0.57 -12.66
N ARG A 81 16.08 0.93 -11.39
CA ARG A 81 16.98 0.45 -10.32
C ARG A 81 16.76 -1.03 -10.01
N LEU A 82 15.51 -1.47 -9.91
CA LEU A 82 15.16 -2.86 -9.67
C LEU A 82 15.63 -3.77 -10.82
N GLN A 83 15.48 -3.33 -12.07
CA GLN A 83 15.98 -4.07 -13.25
C GLN A 83 17.52 -4.20 -13.31
N LYS A 84 18.25 -3.36 -12.57
CA LYS A 84 19.72 -3.39 -12.50
C LYS A 84 20.25 -4.14 -11.28
N GLN A 85 19.38 -4.51 -10.34
CA GLN A 85 19.76 -5.36 -9.22
C GLN A 85 19.74 -6.82 -9.69
N PRO A 86 20.86 -7.56 -9.53
CA PRO A 86 20.95 -8.97 -9.91
C PRO A 86 20.15 -9.88 -8.98
#